data_AF-A0A6J4XBS3-F1
#
_entry.id   AF-A0A6J4XBS3-F1
#
_cell.length_a   1.000
_cell.length_b   1.000
_cell.length_c   1.000
_cell.angle_alpha   90.00
_cell.angle_beta   90.00
_cell.angle_gamma   90.00
#
_symmetry.space_group_name_H-M   'P 1'
#
loop_
_entity.id
_entity.type
_entity.pdbx_description
1 polymer ?
#
loop_
_entity_poly.entity_id
_entity_poly.type
_entity_poly.pdbx_seq_one_letter_code
_entity_poly.pdbx_strand_id
1 'polypeptide(L)'
;MKAYFWKPHEDSESGIAVIANNYREAKRMGYSWWGSEHGHECDYIEQRVKLVKNANVEGLKEGPIDDFIEGLKRGLYGYVLEECPICKSEMVEIYYDDEQDRIGCDSCLYPEDDN
;
A
#
# COMPACT_ATOMS: atom_id res chain seq x y z
N MET A 1 8.70 -15.13 5.42
CA MET A 1 7.66 -14.45 4.63
C MET A 1 8.23 -13.16 4.05
N LYS A 2 7.65 -12.64 2.97
CA LYS A 2 8.08 -11.42 2.30
C LYS A 2 6.86 -10.56 1.97
N ALA A 3 7.08 -9.25 1.87
CA ALA A 3 6.06 -8.32 1.41
C ALA A 3 6.13 -8.15 -0.10
N TYR A 4 4.96 -8.16 -0.72
CA TYR A 4 4.79 -7.92 -2.14
C TYR A 4 3.74 -6.85 -2.36
N PHE A 5 3.88 -6.06 -3.41
CA PHE A 5 2.85 -5.15 -3.87
C PHE A 5 2.23 -5.72 -5.14
N TRP A 6 0.94 -6.05 -5.10
CA TRP A 6 0.18 -6.56 -6.24
C TRP A 6 -0.61 -5.42 -6.89
N LYS A 7 -0.60 -5.39 -8.23
CA LYS A 7 -1.42 -4.48 -9.05
C LYS A 7 -2.26 -5.26 -10.06
N PRO A 8 -3.50 -4.84 -10.33
CA PRO A 8 -4.38 -5.50 -11.31
C PRO A 8 -3.82 -5.37 -12.74
N HIS A 9 -3.20 -4.25 -13.08
CA HIS A 9 -2.48 -4.00 -14.34
C HIS A 9 -1.30 -3.05 -14.11
N GLU A 10 -0.41 -2.89 -15.09
CA GLU A 10 0.83 -2.11 -14.96
C GLU A 10 0.58 -0.63 -14.66
N ASP A 11 -0.37 -0.02 -15.37
CA ASP A 11 -0.74 1.39 -15.24
C ASP A 11 -1.67 1.67 -14.05
N SER A 12 -1.96 0.67 -13.21
CA SER A 12 -2.86 0.88 -12.08
C SER A 12 -2.15 1.71 -11.02
N GLU A 13 -2.75 2.85 -10.64
CA GLU A 13 -2.32 3.64 -9.49
C GLU A 13 -2.67 2.94 -8.18
N SER A 14 -3.66 2.05 -8.21
CA SER A 14 -4.12 1.26 -7.07
C SER A 14 -3.50 -0.13 -7.03
N GLY A 15 -3.38 -0.67 -5.82
CA GLY A 15 -2.89 -2.01 -5.58
C GLY A 15 -3.01 -2.38 -4.12
N ILE A 16 -2.56 -3.59 -3.77
CA ILE A 16 -2.64 -4.11 -2.42
C ILE A 16 -1.30 -4.71 -2.01
N ALA A 17 -0.88 -4.42 -0.78
CA ALA A 17 0.25 -5.10 -0.17
C ALA A 17 -0.17 -6.51 0.26
N VAL A 18 0.69 -7.49 0.01
CA VAL A 18 0.43 -8.91 0.26
C VAL A 18 1.64 -9.53 0.93
N ILE A 19 1.40 -10.19 2.06
CA ILE A 19 2.41 -11.00 2.75
C ILE A 19 2.30 -12.44 2.24
N ALA A 20 3.38 -12.96 1.67
CA ALA A 20 3.42 -14.31 1.09
C ALA A 20 4.82 -14.93 1.19
N ASN A 21 4.94 -16.24 0.95
CA ASN A 21 6.25 -16.89 0.90
C ASN A 21 6.96 -16.68 -0.44
N ASN A 22 6.18 -16.48 -1.51
CA ASN A 22 6.70 -16.28 -2.86
C ASN A 22 5.76 -15.43 -3.75
N TYR A 23 6.28 -15.01 -4.89
CA TYR A 23 5.56 -14.19 -5.88
C TYR A 23 4.27 -14.83 -6.40
N ARG A 24 4.23 -16.17 -6.53
CA ARG A 24 3.05 -16.87 -7.07
C ARG A 24 1.88 -16.83 -6.08
N GLU A 25 2.17 -17.04 -4.80
CA GLU A 25 1.18 -16.89 -3.72
C GLU A 25 0.69 -15.46 -3.61
N ALA A 26 1.59 -14.49 -3.61
CA ALA A 26 1.23 -13.07 -3.58
C ALA A 26 0.29 -12.71 -4.75
N LYS A 27 0.60 -13.20 -5.96
CA LYS A 27 -0.23 -12.98 -7.15
C LYS A 27 -1.65 -13.55 -6.98
N ARG A 28 -1.75 -14.80 -6.52
CA ARG A 28 -3.03 -15.47 -6.29
C ARG A 28 -3.86 -14.74 -5.24
N MET A 29 -3.25 -14.34 -4.13
CA MET A 29 -3.92 -13.67 -3.02
C MET A 29 -4.41 -12.28 -3.42
N GLY A 30 -3.53 -11.47 -4.05
CA GLY A 30 -3.91 -10.14 -4.54
C GLY A 30 -5.07 -10.19 -5.54
N TYR A 31 -5.03 -11.12 -6.49
CA TYR A 31 -6.14 -11.32 -7.43
C TYR A 31 -7.45 -11.73 -6.74
N SER A 32 -7.36 -12.67 -5.79
CA SER A 32 -8.54 -13.14 -5.05
C SER A 32 -9.19 -12.02 -4.25
N TRP A 33 -8.38 -11.20 -3.58
CA TRP A 33 -8.86 -10.05 -2.81
C TRP A 33 -9.45 -8.97 -3.72
N TRP A 34 -8.77 -8.63 -4.82
CA TRP A 34 -9.28 -7.64 -5.76
C TRP A 34 -10.62 -8.03 -6.35
N GLY A 35 -10.76 -9.30 -6.74
CA GLY A 35 -12.01 -9.84 -7.28
C GLY A 35 -13.17 -9.87 -6.27
N SER A 36 -12.88 -10.00 -4.96
CA SER A 36 -13.94 -9.91 -3.94
C SER A 36 -14.41 -8.47 -3.72
N GLU A 37 -13.50 -7.49 -3.81
CA GLU A 37 -13.82 -6.07 -3.57
C GLU A 37 -14.42 -5.37 -4.80
N HIS A 38 -13.94 -5.69 -6.01
CA HIS A 38 -14.27 -4.95 -7.24
C HIS A 38 -14.98 -5.80 -8.31
N GLY A 39 -15.22 -7.09 -8.03
CA GLY A 39 -15.70 -8.05 -9.02
C GLY A 39 -14.57 -8.56 -9.94
N HIS A 40 -14.83 -9.69 -10.60
CA HIS A 40 -13.89 -10.30 -11.54
C HIS A 40 -14.05 -9.65 -12.94
N GLU A 41 -13.68 -8.39 -13.07
CA GLU A 41 -13.75 -7.66 -14.36
C GLU A 41 -12.42 -7.65 -15.14
N CYS A 42 -11.41 -8.39 -14.68
CA CYS A 42 -10.08 -8.40 -15.31
C CYS A 42 -10.03 -9.29 -16.56
N ASP A 43 -10.68 -8.85 -17.63
CA ASP A 43 -10.19 -9.17 -18.97
C ASP A 43 -8.81 -8.48 -19.12
N TYR A 44 -7.78 -9.20 -19.61
CA TYR A 44 -6.38 -8.77 -19.79
C TYR A 44 -5.39 -8.93 -18.60
N ILE A 45 -5.23 -10.19 -18.17
CA ILE A 45 -4.07 -11.03 -17.75
C ILE A 45 -2.63 -10.45 -17.54
N GLU A 46 -2.40 -9.16 -17.26
CA GLU A 46 -1.05 -8.64 -16.92
C GLU A 46 -0.92 -8.07 -15.49
N GLN A 47 -1.46 -8.81 -14.52
CA GLN A 47 -1.21 -8.54 -13.10
C GLN A 47 0.28 -8.48 -12.77
N ARG A 48 0.70 -7.43 -12.06
CA ARG A 48 2.08 -7.20 -11.63
C ARG A 48 2.22 -7.48 -10.14
N VAL A 49 3.35 -8.07 -9.77
CA VAL A 49 3.75 -8.26 -8.36
C VAL A 49 5.20 -7.83 -8.20
N LYS A 50 5.45 -6.91 -7.29
CA LYS A 50 6.80 -6.41 -6.98
C LYS A 50 7.15 -6.74 -5.53
N LEU A 51 8.39 -7.13 -5.26
CA LEU A 51 8.88 -7.32 -3.89
C LEU A 51 9.10 -5.96 -3.22
N VAL A 52 8.57 -5.79 -2.01
CA VAL A 52 8.82 -4.60 -1.18
C VAL A 52 10.00 -4.94 -0.26
N LYS A 53 11.19 -4.41 -0.57
CA LYS A 53 12.46 -4.89 0.02
C LYS A 53 12.66 -4.51 1.49
N ASN A 54 12.12 -3.37 1.91
CA ASN A 54 12.41 -2.78 3.23
C ASN A 54 11.18 -2.80 4.16
N ALA A 55 10.11 -3.49 3.79
CA ALA A 55 8.91 -3.52 4.62
C ALA A 55 9.11 -4.36 5.88
N ASN A 56 8.58 -3.88 7.01
CA ASN A 56 8.55 -4.61 8.26
C ASN A 56 7.38 -5.62 8.29
N VAL A 57 7.71 -6.88 8.00
CA VAL A 57 6.74 -7.99 7.97
C VAL A 57 6.64 -8.76 9.29
N GLU A 58 7.34 -8.34 10.34
CA GLU A 58 7.37 -9.06 11.61
C GLU A 58 5.97 -9.08 12.26
N GLY A 59 5.54 -10.27 12.68
CA GLY A 59 4.23 -10.48 13.31
C GLY A 59 3.03 -10.45 12.35
N LEU A 60 3.22 -10.12 11.07
CA LEU A 60 2.14 -10.16 10.08
C LEU A 60 1.79 -11.59 9.69
N LYS A 61 0.49 -11.81 9.43
CA LYS A 61 -0.01 -13.07 8.86
C LYS A 61 0.09 -13.03 7.34
N GLU A 62 0.13 -14.21 6.74
CA GLU A 62 0.04 -14.37 5.30
C GLU A 62 -1.33 -13.88 4.79
N GLY A 63 -1.36 -13.10 3.71
CA GLY A 63 -2.58 -12.52 3.16
C GLY A 63 -2.43 -11.06 2.70
N PRO A 64 -3.51 -10.48 2.13
CA PRO A 64 -3.58 -9.06 1.82
C PRO A 64 -3.56 -8.22 3.11
N ILE A 65 -2.98 -7.03 3.05
CA ILE A 65 -2.97 -6.04 4.12
C ILE A 65 -3.95 -4.93 3.77
N ASP A 66 -5.16 -5.05 4.29
CA ASP A 66 -6.31 -4.14 4.08
C ASP A 66 -6.30 -2.94 5.05
N ASP A 67 -5.57 -3.01 6.16
CA ASP A 67 -5.23 -1.84 6.97
C ASP A 67 -4.11 -1.04 6.28
N PHE A 68 -4.51 -0.09 5.43
CA PHE A 68 -3.62 0.76 4.65
C PHE A 68 -2.70 1.62 5.53
N ILE A 69 -3.18 2.06 6.69
CA ILE A 69 -2.41 2.90 7.63
C ILE A 69 -1.31 2.08 8.30
N GLU A 70 -1.64 0.89 8.81
CA GLU A 70 -0.64 -0.03 9.34
C GLU A 70 0.36 -0.47 8.26
N GLY A 71 -0.13 -0.68 7.04
CA GLY A 71 0.73 -0.97 5.90
C GLY A 71 1.72 0.16 5.61
N LEU A 72 1.26 1.41 5.65
CA LEU A 72 2.11 2.59 5.43
C LEU A 72 3.19 2.68 6.50
N LYS A 73 2.83 2.53 7.78
CA LYS A 73 3.79 2.52 8.91
C LYS A 73 4.85 1.43 8.78
N ARG A 74 4.49 0.30 8.19
CA ARG A 74 5.40 -0.83 7.97
C ARG A 74 6.21 -0.73 6.68
N GLY A 75 6.08 0.35 5.92
CA GLY A 75 6.74 0.52 4.63
C GLY A 75 6.23 -0.45 3.54
N LEU A 76 5.00 -0.96 3.69
CA LEU A 76 4.32 -1.78 2.68
C LEU A 76 3.72 -0.93 1.55
N TYR A 77 3.37 0.31 1.89
CA TYR A 77 2.91 1.35 0.96
C TYR A 77 3.90 2.51 1.00
N GLY A 78 4.08 3.21 -0.13
CA GLY A 78 4.84 4.47 -0.17
C GLY A 78 3.98 5.67 0.24
N TYR A 79 2.71 5.63 -0.15
CA TYR A 79 1.65 6.55 0.23
C TYR A 79 0.31 5.81 0.14
N VAL A 80 -0.73 6.39 0.72
CA VAL A 80 -2.13 5.96 0.52
C VAL A 80 -3.00 7.19 0.28
N LEU A 81 -4.08 7.04 -0.48
CA LEU A 81 -5.04 8.14 -0.72
C LEU A 81 -6.11 8.10 0.35
N GLU A 82 -6.10 9.08 1.26
CA GLU A 82 -7.08 9.20 2.34
C GLU A 82 -7.16 10.64 2.89
N GLU A 83 -8.07 10.91 3.82
CA GLU A 83 -8.10 12.12 4.65
C GLU A 83 -6.77 12.30 5.39
N CYS A 84 -6.13 13.45 5.21
CA CYS A 84 -5.00 13.85 6.01
C CYS A 84 -5.40 14.00 7.49
N PRO A 85 -4.79 13.24 8.42
CA PRO A 85 -5.18 13.28 9.82
C PRO A 85 -4.90 14.65 10.49
N ILE A 86 -4.02 15.48 9.90
CA ILE A 86 -3.59 16.78 10.43
C ILE A 86 -4.47 17.92 9.90
N CYS A 87 -4.52 18.13 8.59
CA CYS A 87 -5.24 19.25 7.98
C CYS A 87 -6.67 18.93 7.53
N LYS A 88 -7.09 17.66 7.61
CA LYS A 88 -8.44 17.21 7.21
C LYS A 88 -8.77 17.39 5.74
N SER A 89 -7.76 17.55 4.88
CA SER A 89 -7.93 17.48 3.43
C SER A 89 -8.29 16.05 3.04
N GLU A 90 -9.41 15.87 2.35
CA GLU A 90 -9.89 14.57 1.88
C GLU A 90 -9.18 14.12 0.60
N MET A 91 -9.06 12.80 0.40
CA MET A 91 -8.54 12.20 -0.84
C MET A 91 -7.16 12.71 -1.26
N VAL A 92 -6.26 12.94 -0.28
CA VAL A 92 -4.88 13.36 -0.53
C VAL A 92 -3.92 12.20 -0.29
N GLU A 93 -2.75 12.27 -0.92
CA GLU A 93 -1.66 11.35 -0.60
C GLU A 93 -1.17 11.62 0.83
N ILE A 94 -1.25 10.60 1.67
CA ILE A 94 -0.66 10.62 3.00
C ILE A 94 0.55 9.68 3.07
N TYR A 95 1.56 10.13 3.79
CA TYR A 95 2.86 9.49 3.96
C TYR A 95 3.08 9.18 5.44
N TYR A 96 4.00 8.27 5.73
CA TYR A 96 4.51 8.04 7.07
C TYR A 96 5.95 8.55 7.16
N ASP A 97 6.17 9.49 8.07
CA ASP A 97 7.50 9.97 8.46
C ASP A 97 7.97 9.11 9.64
N ASP A 98 8.96 8.26 9.41
CA ASP A 98 9.52 7.33 10.39
C ASP A 98 10.47 8.01 11.38
N GLU A 99 11.03 9.18 11.04
CA GLU A 99 11.87 9.98 11.94
C GLU A 99 11.03 10.66 13.02
N GLN A 100 9.83 11.14 12.66
CA GLN A 100 8.90 11.82 13.55
C GLN A 100 7.78 10.92 14.11
N ASP A 101 7.65 9.68 13.62
CA ASP A 101 6.53 8.76 13.89
C ASP A 101 5.15 9.41 13.62
N ARG A 102 5.00 10.03 12.44
CA ARG A 102 3.81 10.81 12.06
C ARG A 102 3.25 10.41 10.72
N ILE A 103 1.93 10.56 10.58
CA ILE A 103 1.22 10.41 9.31
C ILE A 103 0.60 11.75 8.92
N GLY A 104 0.71 12.11 7.65
CA GLY A 104 0.17 13.35 7.12
C GLY A 104 0.36 13.45 5.61
N CYS A 105 -0.30 14.44 5.00
CA CYS A 105 0.05 14.84 3.65
C CYS A 105 1.41 15.56 3.64
N ASP A 106 2.00 15.67 2.45
CA ASP A 106 3.31 16.29 2.23
C ASP A 106 3.44 17.67 2.90
N SER A 107 2.48 18.58 2.66
CA SER A 107 2.48 19.93 3.24
C SER A 107 2.41 19.97 4.78
N CYS A 108 1.88 18.92 5.42
CA CYS A 108 1.79 18.83 6.88
C CYS A 108 3.01 18.19 7.54
N LEU A 109 3.75 17.37 6.79
CA LEU A 109 4.97 16.71 7.27
C LEU A 109 6.20 17.56 6.99
N TYR A 110 6.22 18.22 5.83
CA TYR A 110 7.32 19.06 5.36
C TYR A 110 6.79 20.45 5.00
N PRO A 111 6.33 21.24 5.99
CA PRO A 111 5.98 22.63 5.73
C PRO A 111 7.20 23.35 5.15
N GLU A 112 7.04 24.02 4.01
CA GLU A 112 8.10 24.88 3.49
C GLU A 112 8.38 25.95 4.55
N ASP A 113 9.61 26.02 5.05
CA ASP A 113 10.05 27.15 5.87
C ASP A 113 10.03 28.39 4.96
N ASP A 114 8.99 29.21 5.09
CA ASP A 114 8.92 30.55 4.49
C ASP A 114 10.13 31.38 5.01
N ASN A 115 11.21 31.39 4.24
CA ASN A 115 12.42 32.20 4.44
C ASN A 115 12.25 33.60 3.83
#